data_AF-X1NY93-F1
#
_entry.id   AF-X1NY93-F1
#
_cell.length_a   1.000
_cell.length_b   1.000
_cell.length_c   1.000
_cell.angle_alpha   90.00
_cell.angle_beta   90.00
_cell.angle_gamma   90.00
#
_symmetry.space_group_name_H-M   'P 1'
#
loop_
_entity.id
_entity.type
_entity.pdbx_description
1 polymer ?
#
loop_
_entity_poly.entity_id
_entity_poly.type
_entity_poly.pdbx_seq_one_letter_code
_entity_poly.pdbx_strand_id
1 'polypeptide(L)'
;KFDPRSVAEVRYQSELDRWILSQLNLLIDEVTTALEGYDPTTAGRRIQGFVDDLSNWYVRRSRRRFWKSESDADKLAAHTTLYQCLVTLSKLLAPLTPFVSEEMYQNLVRSFYPEEPESVHLAEFPVADLSQVDEQLASDIALAMKVVSLGRAARDIKGIKVRQPLQKVWVQARSKGEREGLERVRSQVLEELNVQDMEFVDPDIKVLSYFADRDGEKYAVASDASGFTVVILTEIAPELA
;
A
#
# COMPACT_ATOMS: atom_id res chain seq x y z
N LYS A 1 -25.43 1.03 -6.93
CA LYS A 1 -24.43 0.23 -7.67
C LYS A 1 -23.43 1.21 -8.27
N PHE A 2 -22.13 0.89 -8.29
CA PHE A 2 -21.14 1.76 -8.94
C PHE A 2 -21.38 1.76 -10.45
N ASP A 3 -21.24 2.92 -11.08
CA ASP A 3 -21.31 3.11 -12.54
C ASP A 3 -20.08 3.91 -12.96
N PRO A 4 -19.17 3.34 -13.77
CA PRO A 4 -17.95 4.04 -14.18
C PRO A 4 -18.21 5.27 -15.06
N ARG A 5 -19.44 5.49 -15.54
CA ARG A 5 -19.80 6.70 -16.31
C ARG A 5 -19.99 7.94 -15.45
N SER A 6 -20.11 7.79 -14.13
CA SER A 6 -20.23 8.91 -13.18
C SER A 6 -18.87 9.41 -12.66
N VAL A 7 -17.76 9.03 -13.29
CA VAL A 7 -16.39 9.29 -12.81
C VAL A 7 -15.94 10.76 -12.97
N ALA A 8 -16.56 11.53 -13.87
CA ALA A 8 -16.16 12.91 -14.18
C ALA A 8 -16.26 13.89 -12.99
N GLU A 9 -16.96 13.53 -11.91
CA GLU A 9 -17.20 14.41 -10.74
C GLU A 9 -16.29 14.08 -9.53
N VAL A 10 -15.34 13.16 -9.68
CA VAL A 10 -14.60 12.60 -8.55
C VAL A 10 -13.40 13.44 -8.17
N ARG A 11 -13.32 13.81 -6.88
CA ARG A 11 -12.13 14.40 -6.26
C ARG A 11 -11.47 13.39 -5.32
N TYR A 12 -10.22 13.05 -5.58
CA TYR A 12 -9.44 12.14 -4.74
C TYR A 12 -8.89 12.88 -3.52
N GLN A 13 -9.65 12.87 -2.42
CA GLN A 13 -9.21 13.46 -1.16
C GLN A 13 -8.41 12.48 -0.29
N SER A 14 -8.56 11.18 -0.50
CA SER A 14 -7.86 10.16 0.29
C SER A 14 -6.39 10.05 -0.11
N GLU A 15 -5.51 9.98 0.88
CA GLU A 15 -4.08 9.70 0.67
C GLU A 15 -3.86 8.33 0.02
N LEU A 16 -4.69 7.33 0.37
CA LEU A 16 -4.59 6.00 -0.21
C LEU A 16 -4.95 5.98 -1.70
N ASP A 17 -5.93 6.79 -2.11
CA ASP A 17 -6.30 6.92 -3.54
C ASP A 17 -5.17 7.58 -4.33
N ARG A 18 -4.65 8.70 -3.82
CA ARG A 18 -3.54 9.42 -4.45
C ARG A 18 -2.30 8.55 -4.57
N TRP A 19 -1.98 7.82 -3.50
CA TRP A 19 -0.85 6.90 -3.49
C TRP A 19 -0.99 5.78 -4.51
N ILE A 20 -2.11 5.04 -4.52
CA ILE A 20 -2.23 3.90 -5.43
C ILE A 20 -2.30 4.35 -6.90
N LEU A 21 -2.85 5.53 -7.18
CA LEU A 21 -2.83 6.12 -8.53
C LEU A 21 -1.43 6.60 -8.92
N SER A 22 -0.65 7.14 -7.98
CA SER A 22 0.78 7.41 -8.20
C SER A 22 1.55 6.12 -8.50
N GLN A 23 1.32 5.04 -7.74
CA GLN A 23 1.93 3.74 -8.00
C GLN A 23 1.49 3.15 -9.34
N LEU A 24 0.25 3.39 -9.77
CA LEU A 24 -0.23 2.94 -11.07
C LEU A 24 0.53 3.61 -12.23
N ASN A 25 0.80 4.90 -12.12
CA ASN A 25 1.58 5.62 -13.15
C ASN A 25 3.04 5.16 -13.19
N LEU A 26 3.67 4.94 -12.04
CA LEU A 26 4.99 4.33 -11.97
C LEU A 26 5.00 2.92 -12.57
N LEU A 27 3.97 2.11 -12.28
CA LEU A 27 3.84 0.77 -12.86
C LEU A 27 3.77 0.84 -14.40
N ILE A 28 2.97 1.75 -14.96
CA ILE A 28 2.85 1.90 -16.42
C ILE A 28 4.23 2.20 -17.02
N ASP A 29 4.97 3.15 -16.44
CA ASP A 29 6.31 3.54 -16.92
C ASP A 29 7.32 2.39 -16.82
N GLU A 30 7.38 1.71 -15.67
CA GLU A 30 8.29 0.58 -15.43
C GLU A 30 7.99 -0.61 -16.35
N VAL A 31 6.70 -0.94 -16.56
CA VAL A 31 6.28 -2.04 -17.44
C VAL A 31 6.56 -1.68 -18.90
N THR A 32 6.27 -0.45 -19.32
CA THR A 32 6.56 0.03 -20.68
C THR A 32 8.04 -0.10 -20.98
N THR A 33 8.89 0.45 -20.10
CA THR A 33 10.36 0.37 -20.21
C THR A 33 10.86 -1.07 -20.28
N ALA A 34 10.33 -1.95 -19.42
CA ALA A 34 10.73 -3.35 -19.40
C ALA A 34 10.33 -4.09 -20.70
N LEU A 35 9.12 -3.86 -21.21
CA LEU A 35 8.65 -4.52 -22.45
C LEU A 35 9.37 -3.99 -23.69
N GLU A 36 9.65 -2.68 -23.77
CA GLU A 36 10.49 -2.10 -24.83
C GLU A 36 11.92 -2.66 -24.80
N GLY A 37 12.43 -2.97 -23.60
CA GLY A 37 13.70 -3.64 -23.38
C GLY A 37 13.68 -5.16 -23.58
N TYR A 38 12.56 -5.74 -24.05
CA TYR A 38 12.37 -7.20 -24.18
C TYR A 38 12.57 -7.98 -22.87
N ASP A 39 12.23 -7.38 -21.73
CA ASP A 39 12.25 -8.00 -20.41
C ASP A 39 10.83 -8.22 -19.85
N PRO A 40 10.10 -9.24 -20.36
CA PRO A 40 8.77 -9.58 -19.85
C PRO A 40 8.80 -10.11 -18.41
N THR A 41 9.96 -10.56 -17.93
CA THR A 41 10.10 -11.09 -16.56
C THR A 41 10.01 -9.95 -15.56
N THR A 42 10.73 -8.85 -15.79
CA THR A 42 10.64 -7.67 -14.94
C THR A 42 9.25 -7.05 -15.01
N ALA A 43 8.68 -6.92 -16.21
CA ALA A 43 7.30 -6.43 -16.38
C ALA A 43 6.29 -7.22 -15.52
N GLY A 44 6.31 -8.56 -15.61
CA GLY A 44 5.44 -9.42 -14.81
C GLY A 44 5.64 -9.27 -13.30
N ARG A 45 6.90 -9.14 -12.85
CA ARG A 45 7.21 -8.91 -11.42
C ARG A 45 6.71 -7.57 -10.91
N ARG A 46 6.83 -6.50 -11.71
CA ARG A 46 6.31 -5.17 -11.35
C ARG A 46 4.78 -5.20 -11.22
N ILE A 47 4.10 -5.82 -12.18
CA ILE A 47 2.64 -6.00 -12.12
C ILE A 47 2.23 -6.80 -10.88
N GLN A 48 2.94 -7.90 -10.58
CA GLN A 48 2.66 -8.69 -9.38
C GLN A 48 2.79 -7.84 -8.10
N GLY A 49 3.87 -7.06 -7.95
CA GLY A 49 4.07 -6.19 -6.80
C GLY A 49 2.94 -5.16 -6.64
N PHE A 50 2.52 -4.53 -7.73
CA PHE A 50 1.39 -3.60 -7.69
C PHE A 50 0.07 -4.29 -7.31
N VAL A 51 -0.18 -5.51 -7.80
CA VAL A 51 -1.38 -6.28 -7.40
C VAL A 51 -1.36 -6.58 -5.90
N ASP A 52 -0.20 -6.90 -5.33
CA ASP A 52 -0.04 -7.09 -3.89
C ASP A 52 -0.34 -5.81 -3.11
N ASP A 53 0.15 -4.65 -3.56
CA ASP A 53 -0.12 -3.35 -2.96
C ASP A 53 -1.61 -2.96 -3.06
N LEU A 54 -2.21 -3.15 -4.24
CA LEU A 54 -3.62 -2.88 -4.49
C LEU A 54 -4.51 -3.73 -3.58
N SER A 55 -4.22 -5.03 -3.46
CA SER A 55 -5.04 -5.97 -2.69
C SER A 55 -4.79 -5.86 -1.18
N ASN A 56 -3.54 -6.00 -0.77
CA ASN A 56 -3.17 -6.17 0.64
C ASN A 56 -3.06 -4.85 1.39
N TRP A 57 -2.88 -3.73 0.69
CA TRP A 57 -2.83 -2.41 1.32
C TRP A 57 -4.06 -1.57 0.97
N TYR A 58 -4.22 -1.20 -0.30
CA TYR A 58 -5.26 -0.25 -0.72
C TYR A 58 -6.67 -0.80 -0.43
N VAL A 59 -7.05 -1.94 -1.02
CA VAL A 59 -8.40 -2.50 -0.87
C VAL A 59 -8.67 -2.83 0.60
N ARG A 60 -7.72 -3.48 1.29
CA ARG A 60 -7.88 -3.85 2.71
C ARG A 60 -8.15 -2.64 3.60
N ARG A 61 -7.41 -1.54 3.42
CA ARG A 61 -7.57 -0.33 4.24
C ARG A 61 -8.76 0.51 3.81
N SER A 62 -9.12 0.48 2.53
CA SER A 62 -10.31 1.14 2.00
C SER A 62 -11.62 0.35 2.20
N ARG A 63 -11.62 -0.83 2.84
CA ARG A 63 -12.84 -1.66 3.07
C ARG A 63 -14.01 -0.87 3.66
N ARG A 64 -13.76 0.02 4.63
CA ARG A 64 -14.83 0.86 5.22
C ARG A 64 -15.42 1.82 4.21
N ARG A 65 -14.63 2.35 3.28
CA ARG A 65 -15.08 3.27 2.23
C ARG A 65 -15.97 2.57 1.20
N PHE A 66 -15.69 1.30 0.88
CA PHE A 66 -16.53 0.48 0.01
C PHE A 66 -17.91 0.15 0.63
N TRP A 67 -17.97 -0.07 1.95
CA TRP A 67 -19.17 -0.63 2.60
C TRP A 67 -19.94 0.31 3.54
N LYS A 68 -19.26 1.24 4.21
CA LYS A 68 -19.79 2.00 5.36
C LYS A 68 -19.60 3.52 5.25
N SER A 69 -19.24 4.06 4.08
CA SER A 69 -19.05 5.51 3.97
C SER A 69 -20.37 6.25 4.19
N GLU A 70 -20.33 7.28 5.04
CA GLU A 70 -21.43 8.23 5.25
C GLU A 70 -21.55 9.22 4.07
N SER A 71 -20.52 9.32 3.24
CA SER A 71 -20.45 10.21 2.07
C SER A 71 -20.44 9.40 0.78
N ASP A 72 -21.44 9.63 -0.07
CA ASP A 72 -21.50 9.03 -1.41
C ASP A 72 -20.30 9.41 -2.28
N ALA A 73 -19.74 10.61 -2.08
CA ALA A 73 -18.58 11.10 -2.82
C ALA A 73 -17.30 10.32 -2.48
N ASP A 74 -17.04 10.03 -1.21
CA ASP A 74 -15.84 9.27 -0.80
C ASP A 74 -15.93 7.81 -1.25
N LYS A 75 -17.12 7.22 -1.14
CA LYS A 75 -17.38 5.88 -1.67
C LYS A 75 -17.19 5.84 -3.18
N LEU A 76 -17.69 6.83 -3.91
CA LEU A 76 -17.53 6.93 -5.35
C LEU A 76 -16.05 7.07 -5.73
N ALA A 77 -15.27 7.88 -4.99
CA ALA A 77 -13.83 8.03 -5.19
C ALA A 77 -13.10 6.67 -5.05
N ALA A 78 -13.35 5.94 -3.96
CA ALA A 78 -12.70 4.65 -3.73
C ALA A 78 -13.01 3.62 -4.85
N HIS A 79 -14.25 3.56 -5.33
CA HIS A 79 -14.64 2.68 -6.43
C HIS A 79 -14.03 3.12 -7.76
N THR A 80 -13.96 4.43 -7.99
CA THR A 80 -13.36 5.02 -9.20
C THR A 80 -11.87 4.72 -9.28
N THR A 81 -11.15 4.91 -8.18
CA THR A 81 -9.72 4.55 -8.10
C THR A 81 -9.52 3.07 -8.37
N LEU A 82 -10.30 2.20 -7.72
CA LEU A 82 -10.19 0.75 -7.95
C LEU A 82 -10.50 0.38 -9.40
N TYR A 83 -11.53 0.99 -9.99
CA TYR A 83 -11.89 0.79 -11.39
C TYR A 83 -10.74 1.17 -12.33
N GLN A 84 -10.13 2.35 -12.14
CA GLN A 84 -8.97 2.80 -12.92
C GLN A 84 -7.81 1.81 -12.82
N CYS A 85 -7.46 1.38 -11.60
CA CYS A 85 -6.39 0.39 -11.40
C CYS A 85 -6.68 -0.92 -12.14
N LEU A 86 -7.90 -1.46 -12.04
CA LEU A 86 -8.26 -2.75 -12.66
C LEU A 86 -8.32 -2.67 -14.18
N VAL A 87 -8.86 -1.58 -14.75
CA VAL A 87 -8.88 -1.37 -16.20
C VAL A 87 -7.46 -1.23 -16.74
N THR A 88 -6.61 -0.42 -16.11
CA THR A 88 -5.21 -0.29 -16.53
C THR A 88 -4.46 -1.62 -16.40
N LEU A 89 -4.67 -2.37 -15.30
CA LEU A 89 -4.09 -3.71 -15.14
C LEU A 89 -4.53 -4.66 -16.26
N SER A 90 -5.79 -4.63 -16.69
CA SER A 90 -6.25 -5.47 -17.80
C SER A 90 -5.45 -5.20 -19.09
N LYS A 91 -5.11 -3.93 -19.36
CA LYS A 91 -4.31 -3.54 -20.53
C LYS A 91 -2.84 -3.93 -20.37
N LEU A 92 -2.23 -3.66 -19.21
CA LEU A 92 -0.83 -4.03 -18.92
C LEU A 92 -0.62 -5.56 -18.95
N LEU A 93 -1.61 -6.33 -18.51
CA LEU A 93 -1.59 -7.80 -18.51
C LEU A 93 -1.87 -8.41 -19.89
N ALA A 94 -2.42 -7.67 -20.85
CA ALA A 94 -2.84 -8.22 -22.14
C ALA A 94 -1.73 -9.00 -22.88
N PRO A 95 -0.47 -8.50 -22.95
CA PRO A 95 0.62 -9.24 -23.58
C PRO A 95 1.11 -10.48 -22.80
N LEU A 96 0.78 -10.61 -21.51
CA LEU A 96 1.31 -11.65 -20.62
C LEU A 96 0.29 -12.74 -20.30
N THR A 97 -0.96 -12.34 -20.02
CA THR A 97 -2.08 -13.22 -19.65
C THR A 97 -3.32 -12.87 -20.47
N PRO A 98 -3.37 -13.24 -21.77
CA PRO A 98 -4.31 -12.68 -22.74
C PRO A 98 -5.77 -13.04 -22.48
N PHE A 99 -6.05 -14.22 -21.92
CA PHE A 99 -7.44 -14.64 -21.64
C PHE A 99 -8.01 -13.99 -20.38
N VAL A 100 -7.20 -13.85 -19.33
CA VAL A 100 -7.63 -13.23 -18.05
C VAL A 100 -7.85 -11.74 -18.25
N SER A 101 -6.92 -11.06 -18.94
CA SER A 101 -7.07 -9.64 -19.30
C SER A 101 -8.29 -9.39 -20.15
N GLU A 102 -8.57 -10.26 -21.13
CA GLU A 102 -9.77 -10.17 -21.96
C GLU A 102 -11.05 -10.30 -21.13
N GLU A 103 -11.15 -11.30 -20.25
CA GLU A 103 -12.32 -11.48 -19.38
C GLU A 103 -12.56 -10.24 -18.48
N MET A 104 -11.48 -9.72 -17.88
CA MET A 104 -11.53 -8.50 -17.08
C MET A 104 -12.03 -7.30 -17.89
N TYR A 105 -11.48 -7.10 -19.09
CA TYR A 105 -11.83 -5.97 -19.96
C TYR A 105 -13.28 -6.05 -20.48
N GLN A 106 -13.75 -7.24 -20.87
CA GLN A 106 -15.15 -7.43 -21.25
C GLN A 106 -16.11 -7.07 -20.11
N ASN A 107 -15.76 -7.45 -18.88
CA ASN A 107 -16.59 -7.17 -17.70
C ASN A 107 -16.54 -5.68 -17.28
N LEU A 108 -15.35 -5.09 -17.24
CA LEU A 108 -15.14 -3.75 -16.67
C LEU A 108 -15.33 -2.62 -17.69
N VAL A 109 -15.01 -2.85 -18.95
CA VAL A 109 -15.06 -1.81 -20.00
C VAL A 109 -16.26 -2.04 -20.90
N ARG A 110 -16.31 -3.16 -21.64
CA ARG A 110 -17.33 -3.41 -22.68
C ARG A 110 -18.76 -3.43 -22.15
N SER A 111 -18.94 -3.85 -20.90
CA SER A 111 -20.26 -3.87 -20.24
C SER A 111 -20.84 -2.47 -19.99
N PHE A 112 -20.00 -1.43 -19.94
CA PHE A 112 -20.40 -0.05 -19.69
C PHE A 112 -20.19 0.87 -20.90
N TYR A 113 -19.22 0.53 -21.75
CA TYR A 113 -18.80 1.27 -22.94
C TYR A 113 -18.75 0.34 -24.17
N PRO A 114 -19.91 0.01 -24.77
CA PRO A 114 -19.99 -0.86 -25.96
C PRO A 114 -19.35 -0.28 -27.24
N GLU A 115 -18.93 0.98 -27.21
CA GLU A 115 -18.24 1.71 -28.27
C GLU A 115 -16.70 1.60 -28.22
N GLU A 116 -16.12 1.24 -27.06
CA GLU A 116 -14.68 1.01 -26.89
C GLU A 116 -14.19 -0.18 -27.75
N PRO A 117 -12.88 -0.37 -28.00
CA PRO A 117 -12.38 -1.50 -28.78
C PRO A 117 -12.94 -2.84 -28.29
N GLU A 118 -13.33 -3.72 -29.20
CA GLU A 118 -14.10 -4.94 -28.88
C GLU A 118 -13.35 -5.95 -28.01
N SER A 119 -12.02 -5.84 -27.94
CA SER A 119 -11.11 -6.68 -27.16
C SER A 119 -10.01 -5.80 -26.56
N VAL A 120 -9.46 -6.22 -25.41
CA VAL A 120 -8.32 -5.53 -24.78
C VAL A 120 -7.09 -5.51 -25.71
N HIS A 121 -6.98 -6.51 -26.58
CA HIS A 121 -5.88 -6.67 -27.54
C HIS A 121 -5.95 -5.68 -28.71
N LEU A 122 -7.06 -4.94 -28.82
CA LEU A 122 -7.25 -3.84 -29.78
C LEU A 122 -7.24 -2.47 -29.11
N ALA A 123 -7.12 -2.43 -27.77
CA ALA A 123 -7.06 -1.19 -27.02
C ALA A 123 -5.64 -0.60 -27.05
N GLU A 124 -5.57 0.72 -26.92
CA GLU A 124 -4.28 1.40 -26.76
C GLU A 124 -3.61 0.98 -25.46
N PHE A 125 -2.30 0.75 -25.53
CA PHE A 125 -1.47 0.51 -24.37
C PHE A 125 -1.46 1.76 -23.47
N PRO A 126 -1.58 1.64 -22.14
CA PRO A 126 -1.66 2.79 -21.26
C PRO A 126 -0.36 3.61 -21.29
N VAL A 127 -0.50 4.92 -21.14
CA VAL A 127 0.61 5.88 -21.06
C VAL A 127 0.64 6.49 -19.67
N ALA A 128 1.82 6.51 -19.05
CA ALA A 128 2.00 7.07 -17.71
C ALA A 128 1.84 8.60 -17.73
N ASP A 129 1.10 9.14 -16.76
CA ASP A 129 1.13 10.55 -16.42
C ASP A 129 2.01 10.74 -15.18
N LEU A 130 3.30 11.02 -15.42
CA LEU A 130 4.27 11.22 -14.35
C LEU A 130 3.98 12.46 -13.49
N SER A 131 3.09 13.37 -13.93
CA SER A 131 2.67 14.51 -13.10
C SER A 131 1.76 14.09 -11.93
N GLN A 132 1.18 12.89 -11.99
CA GLN A 132 0.39 12.28 -10.91
C GLN A 132 1.26 11.50 -9.91
N VAL A 133 2.56 11.40 -10.14
CA VAL A 133 3.47 10.68 -9.25
C VAL A 133 3.83 11.57 -8.06
N ASP A 134 3.48 11.12 -6.87
CA ASP A 134 3.86 11.73 -5.60
C ASP A 134 4.96 10.89 -4.95
N GLU A 135 6.21 11.18 -5.30
CA GLU A 135 7.38 10.44 -4.80
C GLU A 135 7.51 10.48 -3.28
N GLN A 136 7.12 11.61 -2.67
CA GLN A 136 7.19 11.77 -1.23
C GLN A 136 6.17 10.86 -0.54
N LEU A 137 4.92 10.86 -1.00
CA LEU A 137 3.87 10.00 -0.49
C LEU A 137 4.20 8.51 -0.70
N ALA A 138 4.75 8.17 -1.87
CA ALA A 138 5.22 6.81 -2.16
C ALA A 138 6.30 6.35 -1.17
N SER A 139 7.30 7.20 -0.93
CA SER A 139 8.37 6.93 0.04
C SER A 139 7.83 6.77 1.46
N ASP A 140 6.92 7.67 1.88
CA ASP A 140 6.32 7.64 3.22
C ASP A 140 5.50 6.36 3.44
N ILE A 141 4.68 5.95 2.46
CA ILE A 141 3.88 4.72 2.57
C ILE A 141 4.76 3.47 2.54
N ALA A 142 5.82 3.45 1.73
CA ALA A 142 6.79 2.35 1.75
C ALA A 142 7.46 2.21 3.13
N LEU A 143 7.80 3.32 3.78
CA LEU A 143 8.30 3.31 5.16
C LEU A 143 7.25 2.78 6.14
N ALA A 144 5.99 3.20 6.02
CA ALA A 144 4.90 2.67 6.85
C ALA A 144 4.73 1.15 6.68
N MET A 145 4.67 0.66 5.44
CA MET A 145 4.58 -0.78 5.14
C MET A 145 5.74 -1.56 5.74
N LYS A 146 6.96 -1.03 5.64
CA LYS A 146 8.17 -1.62 6.22
C LYS A 146 8.08 -1.71 7.74
N VAL A 147 7.70 -0.63 8.41
CA VAL A 147 7.51 -0.61 9.87
C VAL A 147 6.42 -1.60 10.28
N VAL A 148 5.30 -1.66 9.56
CA VAL A 148 4.20 -2.58 9.83
C VAL A 148 4.65 -4.03 9.67
N SER A 149 5.41 -4.35 8.63
CA SER A 149 5.96 -5.70 8.41
C SER A 149 6.88 -6.11 9.56
N LEU A 150 7.82 -5.25 9.96
CA LEU A 150 8.75 -5.54 11.06
C LEU A 150 8.03 -5.60 12.41
N GLY A 151 7.07 -4.71 12.66
CA GLY A 151 6.26 -4.74 13.89
C GLY A 151 5.41 -6.00 14.00
N ARG A 152 4.87 -6.51 12.89
CA ARG A 152 4.18 -7.81 12.84
C ARG A 152 5.14 -8.97 13.10
N ALA A 153 6.32 -8.96 12.48
CA ALA A 153 7.35 -9.96 12.75
C ALA A 153 7.77 -9.96 14.24
N ALA A 154 7.93 -8.78 14.85
CA ALA A 154 8.22 -8.64 16.27
C ALA A 154 7.10 -9.22 17.15
N ARG A 155 5.83 -8.97 16.80
CA ARG A 155 4.66 -9.57 17.48
C ARG A 155 4.67 -11.09 17.37
N ASP A 156 4.96 -11.62 16.20
CA ASP A 156 4.98 -13.06 15.93
C ASP A 156 6.08 -13.79 16.72
N ILE A 157 7.27 -13.18 16.89
CA ILE A 157 8.36 -13.71 17.73
C ILE A 157 7.89 -13.99 19.16
N LYS A 158 7.01 -13.14 19.71
CA LYS A 158 6.43 -13.29 21.06
C LYS A 158 5.03 -13.93 21.05
N GLY A 159 4.54 -14.38 19.90
CA GLY A 159 3.22 -15.02 19.75
C GLY A 159 2.03 -14.08 20.04
N ILE A 160 2.22 -12.77 19.93
CA ILE A 160 1.20 -11.76 20.24
C ILE A 160 0.31 -11.54 19.01
N LYS A 161 -1.00 -11.68 19.16
CA LYS A 161 -1.92 -11.51 18.03
C LYS A 161 -2.14 -10.02 17.76
N VAL A 162 -2.21 -9.61 16.49
CA VAL A 162 -2.46 -8.20 16.08
C VAL A 162 -3.70 -7.59 16.75
N ARG A 163 -4.75 -8.39 17.00
CA ARG A 163 -5.97 -7.95 17.69
C ARG A 163 -5.75 -7.49 19.14
N GLN A 164 -4.62 -7.84 19.77
CA GLN A 164 -4.27 -7.38 21.10
C GLN A 164 -3.60 -6.00 20.98
N PRO A 165 -4.21 -4.94 21.54
CA PRO A 165 -3.64 -3.61 21.49
C PRO A 165 -2.39 -3.54 22.37
N LEU A 166 -1.31 -3.01 21.80
CA LEU A 166 -0.06 -2.77 22.54
C LEU A 166 0.08 -1.28 22.83
N GLN A 167 0.81 -0.94 23.89
CA GLN A 167 0.95 0.46 24.29
C GLN A 167 1.85 1.24 23.32
N LYS A 168 3.02 0.70 22.97
CA LYS A 168 4.04 1.50 22.29
C LYS A 168 4.87 0.68 21.30
N VAL A 169 5.23 1.33 20.21
CA VAL A 169 6.21 0.86 19.23
C VAL A 169 7.33 1.90 19.13
N TRP A 170 8.56 1.44 19.10
CA TRP A 170 9.73 2.26 18.81
C TRP A 170 10.28 1.92 17.44
N VAL A 171 10.60 2.94 16.67
CA VAL A 171 11.18 2.81 15.34
C VAL A 171 12.53 3.52 15.32
N GLN A 172 13.57 2.81 14.89
CA GLN A 172 14.86 3.42 14.64
C GLN A 172 14.92 3.87 13.17
N ALA A 173 14.47 5.11 12.93
CA ALA A 173 14.64 5.77 11.65
C ALA A 173 16.12 6.06 11.42
N ARG A 174 16.62 5.90 10.19
CA ARG A 174 18.04 6.05 9.84
C ARG A 174 18.42 7.46 9.46
N SER A 175 17.43 8.30 9.16
CA SER A 175 17.62 9.69 8.78
C SER A 175 16.49 10.56 9.30
N LYS A 176 16.73 11.87 9.34
CA LYS A 176 15.69 12.86 9.65
C LYS A 176 14.52 12.78 8.66
N GLY A 177 14.80 12.53 7.38
CA GLY A 177 13.76 12.39 6.35
C GLY A 177 12.85 11.18 6.57
N GLU A 178 13.42 10.02 6.93
CA GLU A 178 12.62 8.83 7.27
C GLU A 178 11.71 9.08 8.48
N ARG A 179 12.24 9.77 9.50
CA ARG A 179 11.46 10.15 10.69
C ARG A 179 10.29 11.06 10.32
N GLU A 180 10.55 12.12 9.56
CA GLU A 180 9.51 13.05 9.12
C GLU A 180 8.45 12.36 8.24
N GLY A 181 8.86 11.44 7.37
CA GLY A 181 7.94 10.62 6.57
C GLY A 181 7.05 9.73 7.43
N LEU A 182 7.64 8.99 8.37
CA LEU A 182 6.89 8.17 9.31
C LEU A 182 5.95 8.96 10.21
N GLU A 183 6.29 10.20 10.56
CA GLU A 183 5.37 11.09 11.28
C GLU A 183 4.16 11.46 10.42
N ARG A 184 4.33 11.73 9.12
CA ARG A 184 3.21 12.02 8.20
C ARG A 184 2.24 10.83 8.08
N VAL A 185 2.76 9.60 8.09
CA VAL A 185 1.95 8.37 8.00
C VAL A 185 1.76 7.66 9.34
N ARG A 186 1.98 8.34 10.47
CA ARG A 186 1.95 7.75 11.82
C ARG A 186 0.65 7.03 12.12
N SER A 187 -0.48 7.66 11.81
CA SER A 187 -1.82 7.06 12.01
C SER A 187 -1.95 5.72 11.30
N GLN A 188 -1.40 5.62 10.08
CA GLN A 188 -1.43 4.40 9.29
C GLN A 188 -0.66 3.27 9.97
N VAL A 189 0.51 3.56 10.54
CA VAL A 189 1.34 2.58 11.26
C VAL A 189 0.64 2.11 12.53
N LEU A 190 0.10 3.03 13.33
CA LEU A 190 -0.56 2.73 14.61
C LEU A 190 -1.80 1.86 14.42
N GLU A 191 -2.63 2.18 13.42
CA GLU A 191 -3.82 1.39 13.06
C GLU A 191 -3.43 -0.04 12.63
N GLU A 192 -2.43 -0.15 11.75
CA GLU A 192 -2.02 -1.42 11.16
C GLU A 192 -1.32 -2.36 12.14
N LEU A 193 -0.60 -1.78 13.10
CA LEU A 193 0.02 -2.52 14.18
C LEU A 193 -0.90 -2.65 15.40
N ASN A 194 -2.04 -1.97 15.47
CA ASN A 194 -2.89 -1.89 16.67
C ASN A 194 -2.08 -1.51 17.93
N VAL A 195 -1.42 -0.35 17.86
CA VAL A 195 -0.56 0.20 18.93
C VAL A 195 -1.05 1.61 19.27
N GLN A 196 -0.98 2.01 20.54
CA GLN A 196 -1.44 3.34 20.95
C GLN A 196 -0.48 4.46 20.54
N ASP A 197 0.84 4.23 20.64
CA ASP A 197 1.84 5.27 20.40
C ASP A 197 3.08 4.78 19.66
N MET A 198 3.73 5.70 18.94
CA MET A 198 4.96 5.47 18.17
C MET A 198 6.04 6.47 18.57
N GLU A 199 7.20 5.97 19.00
CA GLU A 199 8.35 6.80 19.33
C GLU A 199 9.55 6.46 18.44
N PHE A 200 10.49 7.40 18.36
CA PHE A 200 11.72 7.21 17.61
C PHE A 200 12.89 6.97 18.56
N VAL A 201 13.71 5.97 18.23
CA VAL A 201 15.00 5.75 18.88
C VAL A 201 16.07 6.47 18.07
N ASP A 202 17.00 7.08 18.78
CA ASP A 202 18.17 7.72 18.16
C ASP A 202 18.94 6.69 17.30
N PRO A 203 19.32 7.04 16.05
CA PRO A 203 20.15 6.18 15.19
C PRO A 203 21.43 5.68 15.86
N ASP A 204 22.03 6.47 16.76
CA ASP A 204 23.30 6.15 17.39
C ASP A 204 23.17 5.12 18.53
N ILE A 205 21.94 4.84 18.97
CA ILE A 205 21.67 3.85 20.02
C ILE A 205 21.67 2.44 19.43
N LYS A 206 22.49 1.55 20.01
CA LYS A 206 22.40 0.11 19.74
C LYS A 206 21.13 -0.46 20.37
N VAL A 207 20.07 -0.55 19.56
CA VAL A 207 18.71 -0.95 19.99
C VAL A 207 18.70 -2.28 20.74
N LEU A 208 19.38 -3.30 20.21
CA LEU A 208 19.40 -4.63 20.83
C LEU A 208 19.97 -4.59 22.26
N SER A 209 21.06 -3.87 22.50
CA SER A 209 21.61 -3.72 23.86
C SER A 209 20.75 -2.82 24.73
N TYR A 210 20.24 -1.71 24.18
CA TYR A 210 19.45 -0.74 24.94
C TYR A 210 18.17 -1.34 25.55
N PHE A 211 17.50 -2.24 24.83
CA PHE A 211 16.30 -2.91 25.33
C PHE A 211 16.61 -4.21 26.10
N ALA A 212 17.72 -4.90 25.81
CA ALA A 212 18.15 -6.06 26.61
C ALA A 212 18.44 -5.68 28.07
N ASP A 213 19.04 -4.50 28.30
CA ASP A 213 19.37 -4.01 29.64
C ASP A 213 18.14 -3.53 30.45
N ARG A 214 16.96 -3.43 29.83
CA ARG A 214 15.73 -2.84 30.41
C ARG A 214 14.59 -3.83 30.61
N ASP A 215 14.91 -5.08 30.95
CA ASP A 215 13.94 -6.20 31.06
C ASP A 215 13.47 -6.68 29.68
N GLY A 216 14.38 -7.33 28.95
CA GLY A 216 14.19 -7.78 27.57
C GLY A 216 12.99 -8.72 27.33
N GLU A 217 12.38 -9.28 28.38
CA GLU A 217 11.16 -10.07 28.23
C GLU A 217 9.97 -9.22 27.77
N LYS A 218 9.98 -7.93 28.11
CA LYS A 218 8.92 -6.96 27.80
C LYS A 218 8.99 -6.40 26.38
N TYR A 219 10.06 -6.68 25.63
CA TYR A 219 10.27 -6.12 24.30
C TYR A 219 10.38 -7.23 23.26
N ALA A 220 9.82 -6.98 22.09
CA ALA A 220 10.10 -7.80 20.91
C ALA A 220 10.75 -6.92 19.84
N VAL A 221 11.82 -7.43 19.24
CA VAL A 221 12.65 -6.68 18.28
C VAL A 221 12.64 -7.41 16.95
N ALA A 222 12.46 -6.65 15.87
CA ALA A 222 12.67 -7.12 14.51
C ALA A 222 13.47 -6.08 13.73
N SER A 223 14.43 -6.55 12.96
CA SER A 223 15.29 -5.71 12.12
C SER A 223 15.39 -6.32 10.73
N ASP A 224 15.58 -5.47 9.72
CA ASP A 224 15.93 -5.92 8.38
C ASP A 224 17.44 -5.92 8.13
N ALA A 225 17.86 -6.42 6.97
CA ALA A 225 19.27 -6.46 6.56
C ALA A 225 19.91 -5.06 6.40
N SER A 226 19.10 -4.00 6.29
CA SER A 226 19.57 -2.63 6.17
C SER A 226 19.81 -1.93 7.52
N GLY A 227 19.60 -2.65 8.64
CA GLY A 227 19.71 -2.12 10.00
C GLY A 227 18.48 -1.35 10.48
N PHE A 228 17.40 -1.31 9.70
CA PHE A 228 16.17 -0.66 10.10
C PHE A 228 15.45 -1.54 11.15
N THR A 229 15.23 -0.99 12.34
CA THR A 229 14.77 -1.77 13.50
C THR A 229 13.45 -1.24 14.05
N VAL A 230 12.55 -2.16 14.38
CA VAL A 230 11.28 -1.90 15.07
C VAL A 230 11.26 -2.70 16.37
N VAL A 231 10.86 -2.04 17.45
CA VAL A 231 10.70 -2.64 18.78
C VAL A 231 9.29 -2.41 19.27
N ILE A 232 8.63 -3.45 19.78
CA ILE A 232 7.30 -3.35 20.38
C ILE A 232 7.39 -3.59 21.89
N LEU A 233 6.61 -2.83 22.66
CA LEU A 233 6.32 -3.17 24.06
C LEU A 233 5.27 -4.28 24.07
N THR A 234 5.54 -5.40 24.74
CA THR A 234 4.64 -6.56 24.80
C THR A 234 3.51 -6.40 25.81
N GLU A 235 3.55 -5.35 26.64
CA GLU A 235 2.48 -5.05 27.59
C GLU A 235 1.20 -4.63 26.87
N ILE A 236 0.10 -5.30 27.22
CA ILE A 236 -1.23 -4.99 26.69
C ILE A 236 -1.64 -3.61 27.23
N ALA A 237 -2.21 -2.79 26.35
CA ALA A 237 -2.73 -1.49 26.74
C ALA A 237 -3.89 -1.64 27.74
N PRO A 238 -3.81 -1.05 28.96
CA PRO A 238 -4.78 -1.26 30.03
C PRO A 238 -6.17 -0.68 29.71
N GLU A 239 -6.30 0.20 28.72
CA GLU A 239 -7.55 0.89 28.35
C GLU A 239 -8.48 0.05 27.44
N LEU A 240 -8.05 -1.13 27.00
CA LEU A 240 -8.78 -1.99 26.04
C LEU A 240 -8.80 -3.49 26.44
N ALA A 241 -8.50 -3.80 27.70
CA ALA A 241 -8.56 -5.15 28.27
C ALA A 241 -9.98 -5.54 28.73
#